data_AF-A0AAJ1FY54-F1
#
_entry.id   AF-A0AAJ1FY54-F1
#
_cell.length_a   1.000
_cell.length_b   1.000
_cell.length_c   1.000
_cell.angle_alpha   90.00
_cell.angle_beta   90.00
_cell.angle_gamma   90.00
#
_symmetry.space_group_name_H-M   'P 1'
#
loop_
_entity.id
_entity.type
_entity.pdbx_description
1 polymer ?
#
loop_
_entity_poly.entity_id
_entity_poly.type
_entity_poly.pdbx_seq_one_letter_code
_entity_poly.pdbx_strand_id
1 'polypeptide(L)'
;MEKDDLNILFEDFKNQVIEISKHSDKVKKLDFSCSLLNGTGFKFNYDINKYNKETVKYKPATTFNAVVDILSALVSIAFLVLYISNYFKIQNENSITNLFVITLLIASIGFFVLRAVYHLFHATSSVRNPLFRVSEGFKIILILNLNTLVSIIYKIDNITLVVFLSFIVCSLALLCMGIGTKGAFKIEMLLTSLLPFFMLVSTTTLAIISSATMLCISSFIYIVMDGKEAKTNSIFTLLGLSLFVLGIFSLI
;
A
#
# COMPACT_ATOMS: atom_id res chain seq x y z
N MET A 1 42.27 49.03 -17.02
CA MET A 1 42.56 48.81 -15.59
C MET A 1 44.03 48.48 -15.48
N GLU A 2 44.78 49.35 -14.82
CA GLU A 2 46.14 49.03 -14.42
C GLU A 2 46.08 47.89 -13.39
N LYS A 3 47.15 47.10 -13.25
CA LYS A 3 47.17 45.95 -12.32
C LYS A 3 46.83 46.36 -10.88
N ASP A 4 47.09 47.61 -10.53
CA ASP A 4 46.85 48.16 -9.20
C ASP A 4 45.36 48.36 -8.91
N ASP A 5 44.55 48.73 -9.92
CA ASP A 5 43.08 48.86 -9.77
C ASP A 5 42.42 47.51 -9.49
N LEU A 6 42.96 46.43 -10.07
CA LEU A 6 42.45 45.07 -9.90
C LEU A 6 42.73 44.56 -8.49
N ASN A 7 43.93 44.81 -7.97
CA ASN A 7 44.33 44.39 -6.62
C ASN A 7 43.48 45.09 -5.54
N ILE A 8 43.18 46.38 -5.73
CA ILE A 8 42.29 47.13 -4.83
C ILE A 8 40.88 46.54 -4.84
N LEU A 9 40.33 46.25 -6.03
CA LEU A 9 38.99 45.66 -6.16
C LEU A 9 38.86 44.30 -5.46
N PHE A 10 39.90 43.47 -5.53
CA PHE A 10 39.91 42.15 -4.88
C PHE A 10 40.10 42.23 -3.37
N GLU A 11 40.87 43.19 -2.85
CA GLU A 11 40.94 43.43 -1.40
C GLU A 11 39.63 43.98 -0.85
N ASP A 12 38.95 44.88 -1.57
CA ASP A 12 37.61 45.36 -1.21
C ASP A 12 36.58 44.22 -1.20
N PHE A 13 36.62 43.35 -2.21
CA PHE A 13 35.77 42.16 -2.25
C PHE A 13 36.03 41.22 -1.06
N LYS A 14 37.30 40.97 -0.73
CA LYS A 14 37.70 40.16 0.43
C LYS A 14 37.20 40.77 1.74
N ASN A 15 37.30 42.09 1.91
CA ASN A 15 36.78 42.79 3.09
C ASN A 15 35.26 42.63 3.22
N GLN A 16 34.52 42.74 2.11
CA GLN A 16 33.07 42.49 2.10
C GLN A 16 32.72 41.04 2.48
N VAL A 17 33.48 40.04 2.00
CA VAL A 17 33.27 38.64 2.38
C VAL A 17 33.55 38.42 3.88
N ILE A 18 34.59 39.04 4.43
CA ILE A 18 34.90 38.97 5.87
C ILE A 18 33.78 39.62 6.69
N GLU A 19 33.22 40.74 6.23
CA GLU A 19 32.11 41.42 6.91
C GLU A 19 30.84 40.57 6.92
N ILE A 20 30.52 39.91 5.81
CA ILE A 20 29.43 38.94 5.73
C ILE A 20 29.64 37.79 6.72
N SER A 21 30.87 37.28 6.83
CA SER A 21 31.21 36.22 7.79
C SER A 21 31.02 36.67 9.24
N LYS A 22 31.41 37.90 9.59
CA LYS A 22 31.21 38.50 10.93
C LYS A 22 29.74 38.69 11.28
N HIS A 23 28.86 38.87 10.29
CA HIS A 23 27.42 39.02 10.45
C HIS A 23 26.65 37.80 9.97
N SER A 24 27.26 36.61 10.06
CA SER A 24 26.68 35.36 9.55
C SER A 24 25.31 35.03 10.16
N ASP A 25 25.05 35.45 11.40
CA ASP A 25 23.76 35.37 12.09
C ASP A 25 22.63 36.16 11.41
N LYS A 26 22.99 37.16 10.59
CA LYS A 26 22.05 38.03 9.86
C LYS A 26 21.93 37.67 8.37
N VAL A 27 22.68 36.66 7.89
CA VAL A 27 22.69 36.28 6.47
C VAL A 27 21.55 35.31 6.17
N LYS A 28 20.53 35.79 5.44
CA LYS A 28 19.38 34.96 5.00
C LYS A 28 19.68 34.14 3.74
N LYS A 29 20.42 34.72 2.80
CA LYS A 29 20.75 34.11 1.51
C LYS A 29 22.04 34.71 0.99
N LEU A 30 22.92 33.88 0.43
CA LEU A 30 24.17 34.28 -0.19
C LEU A 30 24.36 33.53 -1.49
N ASP A 31 24.49 34.28 -2.59
CA ASP A 31 24.75 33.75 -3.92
C ASP A 31 26.08 34.33 -4.41
N PHE A 32 27.08 33.47 -4.55
CA PHE A 32 28.38 33.81 -5.09
C PHE A 32 28.64 33.01 -6.37
N SER A 33 29.07 33.68 -7.43
CA SER A 33 29.43 33.06 -8.70
C SER A 33 30.64 33.76 -9.27
N CYS A 34 31.68 33.01 -9.60
CA CYS A 34 32.86 33.52 -10.27
C CYS A 34 33.17 32.66 -11.49
N SER A 35 33.46 33.32 -12.61
CA SER A 35 33.93 32.70 -13.84
C SER A 35 35.34 33.21 -14.12
N LEU A 36 36.28 32.28 -14.26
CA LEU A 36 37.67 32.54 -14.57
C LEU A 36 37.86 32.63 -16.10
N LEU A 37 38.87 33.36 -16.53
CA LEU A 37 39.17 33.58 -17.95
C LEU A 37 39.49 32.29 -18.72
N ASN A 38 39.92 31.23 -18.03
CA ASN A 38 40.16 29.90 -18.58
C ASN A 38 38.88 29.06 -18.75
N GLY A 39 37.69 29.64 -18.52
CA GLY A 39 36.40 28.97 -18.66
C GLY A 39 35.98 28.11 -17.46
N THR A 40 36.81 28.02 -16.42
CA THR A 40 36.43 27.37 -15.15
C THR A 40 35.74 28.36 -14.22
N GLY A 41 35.00 27.89 -13.22
CA GLY A 41 34.31 28.78 -12.30
C GLY A 41 33.85 28.06 -11.05
N PHE A 42 33.50 28.83 -10.03
CA PHE A 42 32.93 28.29 -8.80
C PHE A 42 31.69 29.06 -8.42
N LYS A 43 30.68 28.33 -7.95
CA LYS A 43 29.40 28.84 -7.53
C LYS A 43 29.10 28.35 -6.12
N PHE A 44 28.86 29.27 -5.21
CA PHE A 44 28.44 29.01 -3.85
C PHE A 44 27.04 29.59 -3.65
N ASN A 45 26.11 28.77 -3.20
CA ASN A 45 24.73 29.18 -2.90
C ASN A 45 24.39 28.71 -1.49
N TYR A 46 24.17 29.67 -0.61
CA TYR A 46 23.67 29.46 0.74
C TYR A 46 22.28 30.09 0.85
N ASP A 47 21.33 29.32 1.38
CA ASP A 47 19.97 29.78 1.64
C ASP A 47 19.54 29.22 2.98
N ILE A 48 19.36 30.09 3.97
CA ILE A 48 19.00 29.67 5.31
C ILE A 48 17.68 28.91 5.31
N ASN A 49 16.76 29.16 4.37
CA ASN A 49 15.48 28.44 4.30
C ASN A 49 15.64 27.01 3.76
N LYS A 50 16.74 26.71 3.05
CA LYS A 50 17.08 25.34 2.64
C LYS A 50 17.74 24.55 3.77
N TYR A 51 18.57 25.20 4.58
CA TYR A 51 19.31 24.58 5.69
C TYR A 51 18.47 24.50 6.98
N ASN A 52 17.76 25.59 7.31
CA ASN A 52 16.71 25.64 8.33
C ASN A 52 15.35 25.27 7.73
N LYS A 53 15.29 24.31 6.80
CA LYS A 53 14.02 23.59 6.63
C LYS A 53 13.73 23.00 8.00
N GLU A 54 12.88 23.68 8.76
CA GLU A 54 12.16 23.10 9.88
C GLU A 54 11.85 21.68 9.46
N THR A 55 12.35 20.70 10.21
CA THR A 55 12.04 19.29 10.02
C THR A 55 10.60 19.20 9.56
N VAL A 56 10.36 18.96 8.27
CA VAL A 56 9.01 19.03 7.70
C VAL A 56 8.24 18.03 8.53
N LYS A 57 7.36 18.53 9.42
CA LYS A 57 6.73 17.67 10.43
C LYS A 57 6.04 16.58 9.65
N TYR A 58 6.56 15.36 9.78
CA TYR A 58 6.08 14.23 9.02
C TYR A 58 4.58 14.11 9.27
N LYS A 59 3.80 14.22 8.21
CA LYS A 59 2.35 14.05 8.25
C LYS A 59 1.97 12.81 7.42
N PRO A 60 1.43 11.76 8.05
CA PRO A 60 0.97 10.59 7.31
C PRO A 60 -0.16 10.97 6.36
N ALA A 61 -0.33 10.22 5.27
CA ALA A 61 -1.39 10.46 4.31
C ALA A 61 -2.77 10.42 5.00
N THR A 62 -3.01 9.38 5.82
CA THR A 62 -4.24 9.23 6.61
C THR A 62 -4.00 8.38 7.86
N THR A 63 -3.92 9.00 9.04
CA THR A 63 -3.79 8.28 10.33
C THR A 63 -4.94 7.32 10.59
N PHE A 64 -6.17 7.75 10.32
CA PHE A 64 -7.37 6.95 10.64
C PHE A 64 -7.41 5.62 9.88
N ASN A 65 -7.18 5.63 8.57
CA ASN A 65 -7.11 4.39 7.79
C ASN A 65 -5.96 3.49 8.26
N ALA A 66 -4.79 4.07 8.57
CA ALA A 66 -3.67 3.30 9.10
C ALA A 66 -4.04 2.57 10.40
N VAL A 67 -4.77 3.22 11.32
CA VAL A 67 -5.25 2.59 12.55
C VAL A 67 -6.24 1.46 12.25
N VAL A 68 -7.19 1.67 11.33
CA VAL A 68 -8.15 0.63 10.93
C VAL A 68 -7.43 -0.58 10.34
N ASP A 69 -6.42 -0.38 9.51
CA ASP A 69 -5.63 -1.47 8.92
C ASP A 69 -4.80 -2.21 9.97
N ILE A 70 -4.20 -1.50 10.93
CA ILE A 70 -3.48 -2.13 12.05
C ILE A 70 -4.42 -3.01 12.87
N LEU A 71 -5.60 -2.50 13.23
CA LEU A 71 -6.61 -3.28 13.96
C LEU A 71 -7.07 -4.49 13.14
N SER A 72 -7.27 -4.32 11.84
CA SER A 72 -7.66 -5.41 10.93
C SER A 72 -6.58 -6.49 10.85
N ALA A 73 -5.31 -6.11 10.79
CA ALA A 73 -4.19 -7.05 10.84
C ALA A 73 -4.15 -7.82 12.17
N LEU A 74 -4.38 -7.16 13.30
CA LEU A 74 -4.46 -7.82 14.61
C LEU A 74 -5.62 -8.82 14.69
N VAL A 75 -6.78 -8.49 14.12
CA VAL A 75 -7.92 -9.43 14.04
C VAL A 75 -7.56 -10.64 13.17
N SER A 76 -6.94 -10.44 12.01
CA SER A 76 -6.45 -11.55 11.17
C SER A 76 -5.43 -12.43 11.88
N ILE A 77 -4.50 -11.84 12.65
CA ILE A 77 -3.55 -12.58 13.48
C ILE A 77 -4.28 -13.39 14.54
N ALA A 78 -5.28 -12.80 15.21
CA ALA A 78 -6.08 -13.50 16.20
C ALA A 78 -6.81 -14.71 15.59
N PHE A 79 -7.39 -14.57 14.39
CA PHE A 79 -7.99 -15.70 13.67
C PHE A 79 -6.96 -16.80 13.35
N LEU A 80 -5.74 -16.44 12.95
CA LEU A 80 -4.68 -17.42 12.70
C LEU A 80 -4.27 -18.17 13.96
N VAL A 81 -4.10 -17.46 15.08
CA VAL A 81 -3.75 -18.07 16.38
C VAL A 81 -4.86 -19.00 16.86
N LEU A 82 -6.13 -18.57 16.76
CA LEU A 82 -7.29 -19.41 17.11
C LEU A 82 -7.35 -20.67 16.25
N TYR A 83 -7.16 -20.53 14.93
CA TYR A 83 -7.16 -21.64 14.00
C TYR A 83 -6.04 -22.65 14.32
N ILE A 84 -4.80 -22.21 14.49
CA ILE A 84 -3.66 -23.07 14.85
C ILE A 84 -3.89 -23.76 16.20
N SER A 85 -4.42 -23.03 17.19
CA SER A 85 -4.68 -23.58 18.52
C SER A 85 -5.72 -24.70 18.51
N ASN A 86 -6.72 -24.60 17.63
CA ASN A 86 -7.73 -25.63 17.44
C ASN A 86 -7.21 -26.80 16.58
N TYR A 87 -6.37 -26.52 15.58
CA TYR A 87 -5.75 -27.54 14.73
C TYR A 87 -4.97 -28.59 15.54
N PHE A 88 -4.20 -28.17 16.54
CA PHE A 88 -3.46 -29.12 17.40
C PHE A 88 -4.36 -30.01 18.27
N LYS A 89 -5.62 -29.62 18.49
CA LYS A 89 -6.59 -30.40 19.27
C LYS A 89 -7.38 -31.38 18.40
N ILE A 90 -7.60 -31.06 17.12
CA ILE A 90 -8.43 -31.83 16.20
C ILE A 90 -7.50 -32.55 15.21
N GLN A 91 -6.98 -33.73 15.60
CA GLN A 91 -5.98 -34.50 14.83
C GLN A 91 -6.45 -35.07 13.47
N ASN A 92 -7.57 -34.63 12.90
CA ASN A 92 -8.24 -35.37 11.82
C ASN A 92 -8.69 -34.54 10.61
N GLU A 93 -8.15 -33.34 10.39
CA GLU A 93 -8.56 -32.50 9.25
C GLU A 93 -7.67 -32.66 8.00
N ASN A 94 -8.31 -32.56 6.83
CA ASN A 94 -7.68 -32.57 5.51
C ASN A 94 -6.54 -31.54 5.41
N SER A 95 -5.28 -32.01 5.27
CA SER A 95 -4.08 -31.18 5.19
C SER A 95 -4.15 -30.07 4.12
N ILE A 96 -4.88 -30.31 3.03
CA ILE A 96 -5.07 -29.35 1.94
C ILE A 96 -5.95 -28.17 2.39
N THR A 97 -7.08 -28.43 3.05
CA THR A 97 -7.96 -27.38 3.57
C THR A 97 -7.18 -26.47 4.52
N ASN A 98 -6.35 -27.06 5.37
CA ASN A 98 -5.57 -26.33 6.37
C ASN A 98 -4.51 -25.43 5.73
N LEU A 99 -3.85 -25.93 4.68
CA LEU A 99 -2.94 -25.12 3.90
C LEU A 99 -3.64 -23.87 3.33
N PHE A 100 -4.83 -24.03 2.73
CA PHE A 100 -5.59 -22.92 2.15
C PHE A 100 -6.11 -21.92 3.20
N VAL A 101 -6.49 -22.38 4.40
CA VAL A 101 -6.86 -21.49 5.52
C VAL A 101 -5.65 -20.68 5.99
N ILE A 102 -4.49 -21.32 6.16
CA ILE A 102 -3.27 -20.65 6.60
C ILE A 102 -2.81 -19.63 5.56
N THR A 103 -2.77 -19.99 4.27
CA THR A 103 -2.39 -19.07 3.19
C THR A 103 -3.38 -17.91 3.05
N LEU A 104 -4.68 -18.15 3.24
CA LEU A 104 -5.71 -17.10 3.29
C LEU A 104 -5.41 -16.08 4.39
N LEU A 105 -5.16 -16.56 5.62
CA LEU A 105 -4.93 -15.69 6.77
C LEU A 105 -3.60 -14.95 6.66
N ILE A 106 -2.52 -15.60 6.20
CA ILE A 106 -1.25 -14.94 5.91
C ILE A 106 -1.43 -13.85 4.85
N ALA A 107 -2.19 -14.13 3.77
CA ALA A 107 -2.45 -13.14 2.74
C ALA A 107 -3.24 -11.94 3.29
N SER A 108 -4.20 -12.17 4.20
CA SER A 108 -4.95 -11.11 4.86
C SER A 108 -4.06 -10.21 5.73
N ILE A 109 -3.13 -10.80 6.48
CA ILE A 109 -2.17 -10.07 7.30
C ILE A 109 -1.26 -9.22 6.40
N GLY A 110 -0.73 -9.82 5.33
CA GLY A 110 0.10 -9.11 4.34
C GLY A 110 -0.62 -7.92 3.72
N PHE A 111 -1.89 -8.10 3.33
CA PHE A 111 -2.74 -7.02 2.83
C PHE A 111 -2.83 -5.86 3.83
N PHE A 112 -3.29 -6.11 5.06
CA PHE A 112 -3.52 -5.06 6.05
C PHE A 112 -2.23 -4.39 6.54
N VAL A 113 -1.14 -5.14 6.72
CA VAL A 113 0.15 -4.57 7.14
C VAL A 113 0.69 -3.61 6.07
N LEU A 114 0.73 -4.02 4.80
CA LEU A 114 1.19 -3.15 3.72
C LEU A 114 0.28 -1.96 3.52
N ARG A 115 -1.03 -2.14 3.74
CA ARG A 115 -2.03 -1.07 3.70
C ARG A 115 -1.81 -0.02 4.79
N ALA A 116 -1.59 -0.46 6.02
CA ALA A 116 -1.26 0.43 7.13
C ALA A 116 0.00 1.25 6.83
N VAL A 117 1.06 0.58 6.37
CA VAL A 117 2.32 1.24 6.00
C VAL A 117 2.10 2.26 4.88
N TYR A 118 1.32 1.92 3.85
CA TYR A 118 0.93 2.84 2.77
C TYR A 118 0.27 4.13 3.28
N HIS A 119 -0.60 4.03 4.28
CA HIS A 119 -1.31 5.18 4.86
C HIS A 119 -0.46 5.98 5.84
N LEU A 120 0.51 5.36 6.49
CA LEU A 120 1.49 6.04 7.32
C LEU A 120 2.43 6.90 6.47
N PHE A 121 2.88 6.44 5.30
CA PHE A 121 3.74 7.27 4.45
C PHE A 121 3.09 8.61 4.04
N HIS A 122 3.93 9.64 3.93
CA HIS A 122 3.52 10.97 3.48
C HIS A 122 2.88 10.90 2.08
N ALA A 123 1.82 11.68 1.84
CA ALA A 123 1.00 11.56 0.63
C ALA A 123 1.78 11.63 -0.70
N THR A 124 2.90 12.38 -0.71
CA THR A 124 3.79 12.61 -1.86
C THR A 124 4.95 11.61 -1.97
N SER A 125 5.06 10.63 -1.07
CA SER A 125 6.15 9.65 -1.09
C SER A 125 6.03 8.70 -2.29
N SER A 126 7.14 8.50 -3.01
CA SER A 126 7.24 7.57 -4.14
C SER A 126 7.00 6.11 -3.74
N VAL A 127 7.24 5.76 -2.47
CA VAL A 127 7.10 4.40 -1.93
C VAL A 127 5.62 4.00 -1.78
N ARG A 128 4.69 4.96 -1.77
CA ARG A 128 3.26 4.68 -1.59
C ARG A 128 2.68 3.84 -2.72
N ASN A 129 3.02 4.14 -3.98
CA ASN A 129 2.45 3.42 -5.10
C ASN A 129 2.86 1.93 -5.12
N PRO A 130 4.15 1.56 -4.96
CA PRO A 130 4.52 0.15 -4.79
C PRO A 130 3.79 -0.55 -3.63
N LEU A 131 3.72 0.07 -2.45
CA LEU A 131 3.04 -0.52 -1.29
C LEU A 131 1.55 -0.78 -1.56
N PHE A 132 0.87 0.19 -2.18
CA PHE A 132 -0.52 0.03 -2.59
C PHE A 132 -0.68 -1.15 -3.54
N ARG A 133 0.15 -1.23 -4.60
CA ARG A 133 0.08 -2.31 -5.59
C ARG A 133 0.33 -3.68 -4.99
N VAL A 134 1.37 -3.82 -4.17
CA VAL A 134 1.66 -5.10 -3.49
C VAL A 134 0.53 -5.46 -2.54
N SER A 135 -0.05 -4.50 -1.80
CA SER A 135 -1.22 -4.76 -0.95
C SER A 135 -2.40 -5.30 -1.77
N GLU A 136 -2.71 -4.68 -2.91
CA GLU A 136 -3.79 -5.15 -3.79
C GLU A 136 -3.51 -6.57 -4.33
N GLY A 137 -2.25 -6.91 -4.58
CA GLY A 137 -1.84 -8.28 -4.94
C GLY A 137 -2.15 -9.28 -3.84
N PHE A 138 -1.87 -8.95 -2.58
CA PHE A 138 -2.26 -9.77 -1.43
C PHE A 138 -3.78 -9.93 -1.31
N LYS A 139 -4.57 -8.89 -1.62
CA LYS A 139 -6.04 -8.97 -1.63
C LYS A 139 -6.56 -9.91 -2.73
N ILE A 140 -5.97 -9.87 -3.93
CA ILE A 140 -6.33 -10.80 -5.02
C ILE A 140 -6.05 -12.26 -4.59
N ILE A 141 -4.87 -12.51 -4.01
CA ILE A 141 -4.49 -13.84 -3.49
C ILE A 141 -5.46 -14.28 -2.38
N LEU A 142 -5.83 -13.37 -1.48
CA LEU A 142 -6.81 -13.63 -0.42
C LEU A 142 -8.14 -14.12 -1.02
N ILE A 143 -8.70 -13.40 -2.00
CA ILE A 143 -9.99 -13.76 -2.59
C ILE A 143 -9.89 -15.10 -3.35
N LEU A 144 -8.77 -15.36 -4.05
CA LEU A 144 -8.52 -16.64 -4.71
C LEU A 144 -8.54 -17.83 -3.73
N ASN A 145 -7.83 -17.70 -2.61
CA ASN A 145 -7.82 -18.73 -1.56
C ASN A 145 -9.22 -18.91 -0.98
N LEU A 146 -9.96 -17.81 -0.79
CA LEU A 146 -11.31 -17.83 -0.24
C LEU A 146 -12.30 -18.55 -1.17
N ASN A 147 -12.28 -18.26 -2.47
CA ASN A 147 -13.06 -18.98 -3.49
C ASN A 147 -12.76 -20.49 -3.49
N THR A 148 -11.48 -20.84 -3.44
CA THR A 148 -11.03 -22.24 -3.42
C THR A 148 -11.51 -22.96 -2.17
N LEU A 149 -11.37 -22.31 -1.01
CA LEU A 149 -11.75 -22.88 0.29
C LEU A 149 -13.27 -23.07 0.41
N VAL A 150 -14.07 -22.11 -0.05
CA VAL A 150 -15.54 -22.26 -0.12
C VAL A 150 -15.91 -23.49 -0.97
N SER A 151 -15.24 -23.69 -2.11
CA SER A 151 -15.54 -24.84 -2.95
C SER A 151 -15.13 -26.17 -2.31
N ILE A 152 -13.98 -26.22 -1.61
CA ILE A 152 -13.55 -27.41 -0.89
C ILE A 152 -14.55 -27.78 0.22
N ILE A 153 -15.01 -26.80 1.00
CA ILE A 153 -15.86 -27.03 2.17
C ILE A 153 -17.29 -27.42 1.76
N TYR A 154 -17.89 -26.71 0.79
CA TYR A 154 -19.32 -26.85 0.53
C TYR A 154 -19.65 -27.74 -0.67
N LYS A 155 -18.84 -27.74 -1.73
CA LYS A 155 -19.13 -28.52 -2.95
C LYS A 155 -17.89 -28.79 -3.77
N ILE A 156 -17.20 -29.89 -3.43
CA ILE A 156 -15.92 -30.25 -4.03
C ILE A 156 -16.02 -30.51 -5.54
N ASP A 157 -17.17 -30.96 -6.05
CA ASP A 157 -17.39 -31.21 -7.49
C ASP A 157 -17.18 -29.95 -8.35
N ASN A 158 -17.44 -28.77 -7.77
CA ASN A 158 -17.30 -27.50 -8.46
C ASN A 158 -15.88 -26.90 -8.34
N ILE A 159 -14.96 -27.56 -7.61
CA ILE A 159 -13.63 -27.00 -7.30
C ILE A 159 -12.87 -26.63 -8.56
N THR A 160 -12.86 -27.52 -9.56
CA THR A 160 -12.15 -27.33 -10.82
C THR A 160 -12.66 -26.07 -11.51
N LEU A 161 -13.99 -25.93 -11.65
CA LEU A 161 -14.61 -24.77 -12.28
C LEU A 161 -14.27 -23.47 -11.53
N VAL A 162 -14.47 -23.45 -10.20
CA VAL A 162 -14.25 -22.25 -9.36
C VAL A 162 -12.78 -21.84 -9.37
N VAL A 163 -11.86 -22.80 -9.24
CA VAL A 163 -10.42 -22.56 -9.25
C VAL A 163 -9.98 -22.03 -10.61
N PHE A 164 -10.35 -22.68 -11.72
CA PHE A 164 -9.95 -22.22 -13.06
C PHE A 164 -10.47 -20.82 -13.38
N LEU A 165 -11.75 -20.55 -13.10
CA LEU A 165 -12.33 -19.21 -13.30
C LEU A 165 -11.64 -18.16 -12.44
N SER A 166 -11.41 -18.48 -11.16
CA SER A 166 -10.72 -17.58 -10.23
C SER A 166 -9.28 -17.30 -10.70
N PHE A 167 -8.53 -18.31 -11.13
CA PHE A 167 -7.16 -18.15 -11.61
C PHE A 167 -7.08 -17.32 -12.89
N ILE A 168 -8.01 -17.49 -13.84
CA ILE A 168 -8.05 -16.67 -15.06
C ILE A 168 -8.26 -15.19 -14.70
N VAL A 169 -9.26 -14.90 -13.86
CA VAL A 169 -9.56 -13.52 -13.46
C VAL A 169 -8.43 -12.93 -12.60
N CYS A 170 -7.84 -13.70 -11.70
CA CYS A 170 -6.68 -13.28 -10.91
C CYS A 170 -5.47 -12.96 -11.79
N SER A 171 -5.17 -13.82 -12.77
CA SER A 171 -4.05 -13.62 -13.69
C SER A 171 -4.24 -12.37 -14.52
N LEU A 172 -5.46 -12.12 -14.99
CA LEU A 172 -5.80 -10.90 -15.73
C LEU A 172 -5.70 -9.65 -14.83
N ALA A 173 -6.17 -9.72 -13.58
CA ALA A 173 -6.05 -8.61 -12.63
C ALA A 173 -4.57 -8.29 -12.31
N LEU A 174 -3.74 -9.32 -12.07
CA LEU A 174 -2.31 -9.16 -11.83
C LEU A 174 -1.57 -8.64 -13.07
N LEU A 175 -1.96 -9.07 -14.27
CA LEU A 175 -1.44 -8.51 -15.53
C LEU A 175 -1.77 -7.02 -15.63
N CYS A 176 -3.03 -6.63 -15.39
CA CYS A 176 -3.45 -5.23 -15.39
C CYS A 176 -2.69 -4.39 -14.35
N MET A 177 -2.40 -4.96 -13.18
CA MET A 177 -1.56 -4.33 -12.17
C MET A 177 -0.14 -4.06 -12.70
N GLY A 178 0.44 -5.01 -13.43
CA GLY A 178 1.78 -4.90 -14.02
C GLY A 178 1.90 -3.87 -15.15
N ILE A 179 0.81 -3.58 -15.88
CA ILE A 179 0.80 -2.57 -16.96
C ILE A 179 1.00 -1.15 -16.43
N GLY A 180 0.54 -0.84 -15.22
CA GLY A 180 0.80 0.44 -14.56
C GLY A 180 0.08 1.68 -15.13
N THR A 181 -0.89 1.50 -16.05
CA THR A 181 -1.70 2.61 -16.59
C THR A 181 -2.98 2.86 -15.79
N LYS A 182 -3.58 4.06 -15.91
CA LYS A 182 -4.87 4.38 -15.27
C LYS A 182 -6.03 3.48 -15.75
N GLY A 183 -6.04 3.15 -17.05
CA GLY A 183 -7.06 2.26 -17.62
C GLY A 183 -6.91 0.83 -17.09
N ALA A 184 -5.69 0.31 -17.08
CA ALA A 184 -5.41 -1.01 -16.53
C ALA A 184 -5.77 -1.09 -15.03
N PHE A 185 -5.51 -0.02 -14.26
CA PHE A 185 -5.94 0.05 -12.86
C PHE A 185 -7.47 -0.02 -12.68
N LYS A 186 -8.25 0.67 -13.52
CA LYS A 186 -9.72 0.57 -13.45
C LYS A 186 -10.20 -0.85 -13.76
N ILE A 187 -9.59 -1.51 -14.74
CA ILE A 187 -9.89 -2.90 -15.11
C ILE A 187 -9.51 -3.86 -13.96
N GLU A 188 -8.33 -3.69 -13.37
CA GLU A 188 -7.88 -4.45 -12.19
C GLU A 188 -8.90 -4.36 -11.03
N MET A 189 -9.33 -3.15 -10.68
CA MET A 189 -10.32 -2.95 -9.61
C MET A 189 -11.67 -3.60 -9.96
N LEU A 190 -12.08 -3.55 -11.23
CA LEU A 190 -13.31 -4.20 -11.71
C LEU A 190 -13.21 -5.72 -11.58
N LEU A 191 -12.14 -6.33 -12.08
CA LEU A 191 -11.92 -7.76 -11.99
C LEU A 191 -11.85 -8.23 -10.53
N THR A 192 -11.16 -7.47 -9.68
CA THR A 192 -11.04 -7.77 -8.25
C THR A 192 -12.38 -7.62 -7.52
N SER A 193 -13.28 -6.73 -7.98
CA SER A 193 -14.64 -6.59 -7.42
C SER A 193 -15.57 -7.75 -7.80
N LEU A 194 -15.37 -8.36 -8.98
CA LEU A 194 -16.19 -9.47 -9.47
C LEU A 194 -15.73 -10.82 -8.91
N LEU A 195 -14.43 -10.96 -8.65
CA LEU A 195 -13.79 -12.20 -8.20
C LEU A 195 -14.46 -12.90 -6.99
N PRO A 196 -14.94 -12.18 -5.95
CA PRO A 196 -15.59 -12.82 -4.80
C PRO A 196 -16.87 -13.58 -5.16
N PHE A 197 -17.57 -13.23 -6.24
CA PHE A 197 -18.83 -13.88 -6.57
C PHE A 197 -18.67 -15.31 -7.08
N PHE A 198 -17.45 -15.75 -7.42
CA PHE A 198 -17.22 -17.15 -7.77
C PHE A 198 -17.42 -18.12 -6.60
N MET A 199 -17.36 -17.65 -5.36
CA MET A 199 -17.80 -18.44 -4.20
C MET A 199 -19.24 -18.96 -4.34
N LEU A 200 -20.12 -18.17 -4.97
CA LEU A 200 -21.56 -18.46 -5.06
C LEU A 200 -21.88 -19.64 -5.98
N VAL A 201 -20.92 -20.05 -6.81
CA VAL A 201 -21.04 -21.26 -7.63
C VAL A 201 -21.07 -22.52 -6.76
N SER A 202 -20.42 -22.49 -5.60
CA SER A 202 -20.37 -23.63 -4.68
C SER A 202 -21.53 -23.62 -3.69
N THR A 203 -21.94 -22.45 -3.18
CA THR A 203 -23.02 -22.33 -2.19
C THR A 203 -23.54 -20.88 -2.06
N THR A 204 -24.80 -20.73 -1.66
CA THR A 204 -25.51 -19.43 -1.60
C THR A 204 -26.04 -19.11 -0.19
N THR A 205 -25.25 -19.38 0.84
CA THR A 205 -25.61 -18.99 2.21
C THR A 205 -25.56 -17.47 2.39
N LEU A 206 -26.35 -16.95 3.34
CA LEU A 206 -26.36 -15.52 3.65
C LEU A 206 -24.96 -15.00 4.04
N ALA A 207 -24.19 -15.79 4.78
CA ALA A 207 -22.83 -15.44 5.18
C ALA A 207 -21.90 -15.28 3.95
N ILE A 208 -22.00 -16.16 2.96
CA ILE A 208 -21.16 -16.12 1.76
C ILE A 208 -21.60 -15.01 0.81
N ILE A 209 -22.90 -14.80 0.64
CA ILE A 209 -23.42 -13.64 -0.12
C ILE A 209 -22.95 -12.33 0.50
N SER A 210 -23.04 -12.21 1.83
CA SER A 210 -22.60 -11.02 2.56
C SER A 210 -21.09 -10.83 2.45
N SER A 211 -20.30 -11.90 2.60
CA SER A 211 -18.84 -11.87 2.45
C SER A 211 -18.43 -11.44 1.04
N ALA A 212 -19.00 -12.06 0.01
CA ALA A 212 -18.77 -11.72 -1.39
C ALA A 212 -19.11 -10.25 -1.68
N THR A 213 -20.23 -9.77 -1.15
CA THR A 213 -20.67 -8.37 -1.33
C THR A 213 -19.71 -7.39 -0.66
N MET A 214 -19.28 -7.65 0.57
CA MET A 214 -18.31 -6.80 1.27
C MET A 214 -16.96 -6.77 0.53
N LEU A 215 -16.47 -7.91 0.08
CA LEU A 215 -15.23 -7.97 -0.71
C LEU A 215 -15.37 -7.27 -2.07
N CYS A 216 -16.53 -7.36 -2.72
CA CYS A 216 -16.83 -6.61 -3.95
C CYS A 216 -16.74 -5.10 -3.71
N ILE A 217 -17.44 -4.59 -2.68
CA ILE A 217 -17.46 -3.17 -2.31
C ILE A 217 -16.04 -2.67 -2.07
N SER A 218 -15.18 -3.47 -1.42
CA SER A 218 -13.78 -3.12 -1.13
C SER A 218 -12.96 -2.74 -2.36
N SER A 219 -13.30 -3.24 -3.55
CA SER A 219 -12.61 -2.93 -4.81
C SER A 219 -13.44 -2.00 -5.69
N PHE A 220 -14.76 -2.14 -5.67
CA PHE A 220 -15.69 -1.35 -6.48
C PHE A 220 -15.67 0.15 -6.14
N ILE A 221 -15.48 0.51 -4.86
CA ILE A 221 -15.40 1.90 -4.42
C ILE A 221 -14.30 2.68 -5.15
N TYR A 222 -13.16 2.04 -5.46
CA TYR A 222 -12.09 2.69 -6.22
C TYR A 222 -12.51 3.07 -7.64
N ILE A 223 -13.42 2.32 -8.25
CA ILE A 223 -13.94 2.62 -9.58
C ILE A 223 -14.84 3.86 -9.51
N VAL A 224 -15.77 3.88 -8.55
CA VAL A 224 -16.73 4.97 -8.33
C VAL A 224 -16.02 6.28 -8.00
N MET A 225 -14.92 6.22 -7.25
CA MET A 225 -14.16 7.39 -6.82
C MET A 225 -13.04 7.81 -7.78
N ASP A 226 -13.04 7.30 -9.03
CA ASP A 226 -12.02 7.59 -10.05
C ASP A 226 -10.58 7.34 -9.57
N GLY A 227 -10.39 6.26 -8.81
CA GLY A 227 -9.11 5.84 -8.23
C GLY A 227 -8.68 6.65 -7.02
N LYS A 228 -9.52 7.56 -6.51
CA LYS A 228 -9.35 8.12 -5.17
C LYS A 228 -9.89 7.13 -4.14
N GLU A 229 -9.28 7.10 -2.97
CA GLU A 229 -9.73 6.18 -1.92
C GLU A 229 -10.80 6.83 -1.06
N ALA A 230 -11.86 6.07 -0.77
CA ALA A 230 -12.70 6.37 0.37
C ALA A 230 -11.88 6.20 1.65
N LYS A 231 -12.17 7.03 2.65
CA LYS A 231 -11.76 6.71 4.01
C LYS A 231 -12.36 5.32 4.36
N THR A 232 -11.56 4.46 4.99
CA THR A 232 -11.93 3.13 5.50
C THR A 232 -12.33 2.03 4.51
N ASN A 233 -11.89 2.07 3.25
CA ASN A 233 -12.30 1.03 2.30
C ASN A 233 -11.85 -0.42 2.68
N SER A 234 -10.73 -0.55 3.38
CA SER A 234 -10.22 -1.84 3.87
C SER A 234 -11.11 -2.51 4.92
N ILE A 235 -12.01 -1.76 5.57
CA ILE A 235 -12.96 -2.33 6.55
C ILE A 235 -13.90 -3.34 5.91
N PHE A 236 -14.25 -3.13 4.64
CA PHE A 236 -15.10 -4.07 3.91
C PHE A 236 -14.38 -5.39 3.67
N THR A 237 -13.06 -5.37 3.44
CA THR A 237 -12.25 -6.60 3.39
C THR A 237 -12.26 -7.33 4.73
N LEU A 238 -12.11 -6.60 5.84
CA LEU A 238 -12.14 -7.19 7.19
C LEU A 238 -13.51 -7.83 7.50
N LEU A 239 -14.59 -7.11 7.23
CA LEU A 239 -15.95 -7.60 7.47
C LEU A 239 -16.25 -8.82 6.59
N GLY A 240 -15.86 -8.78 5.32
CA GLY A 240 -16.00 -9.90 4.42
C GLY A 240 -15.25 -11.14 4.91
N LEU A 241 -13.99 -10.98 5.33
CA LEU A 241 -13.20 -12.06 5.90
C LEU A 241 -13.80 -12.59 7.21
N SER A 242 -14.24 -11.71 8.11
CA SER A 242 -14.79 -12.08 9.41
C SER A 242 -16.07 -12.90 9.28
N LEU A 243 -16.98 -12.50 8.39
CA LEU A 243 -18.21 -13.24 8.10
C LEU A 243 -17.91 -14.66 7.58
N PHE A 244 -16.88 -14.79 6.75
CA PHE A 244 -16.46 -16.07 6.22
C PHE A 244 -15.83 -16.96 7.29
N VAL A 245 -14.89 -16.42 8.07
CA VAL A 245 -14.19 -17.15 9.13
C VAL A 245 -15.16 -17.62 10.22
N LEU A 246 -16.10 -16.77 10.63
CA LEU A 246 -17.17 -17.17 11.57
C LEU A 246 -18.06 -18.28 10.99
N GLY A 247 -18.36 -18.22 9.69
CA GLY A 247 -19.08 -19.28 8.99
C GLY A 247 -18.34 -20.62 9.01
N ILE A 248 -17.03 -20.62 8.80
CA ILE A 248 -16.21 -21.85 8.90
C ILE A 248 -16.15 -22.39 10.32
N PHE A 249 -15.89 -21.54 11.32
CA PHE A 249 -15.84 -21.98 12.71
C PHE A 249 -17.17 -22.51 13.24
N SER A 250 -18.29 -22.23 12.55
CA SER A 250 -19.58 -22.85 12.87
C SER A 250 -19.78 -24.24 12.25
N LEU A 251 -18.94 -24.62 11.28
CA LEU A 251 -18.99 -25.90 10.56
C LEU A 251 -17.96 -26.92 11.07
N ILE A 252 -16.91 -26.46 11.76
CA ILE A 252 -15.87 -27.26 12.43
C ILE A 252 -16.22 -27.33 13.92
#